data_AF-A0A5J4F6W9-F1
#
_entry.id   AF-A0A5J4F6W9-F1
#
_cell.length_a   1.000
_cell.length_b   1.000
_cell.length_c   1.000
_cell.angle_alpha   90.00
_cell.angle_beta   90.00
_cell.angle_gamma   90.00
#
_symmetry.space_group_name_H-M   'P 1'
#
loop_
_entity.id
_entity.type
_entity.pdbx_description
1 polymer ?
#
loop_
_entity_poly.entity_id
_entity_poly.type
_entity_poly.pdbx_seq_one_letter_code
_entity_poly.pdbx_strand_id
1 'polypeptide(L)'
;MINQLRQRLCCEFPEIAQKDFEYIGVKGYNPTLGHISGAGKHPSIKDTAGTGIKEYSRLLAGDIITYQSRILAKEQELREILGLSHFKPYCQVFDQFLFGTVTQSLLLLHCYPIERFLVNGKPYFRGNHDISLRRFQAYLGLAYSYQVSGDTSAKQDKVKKSWKGSDLVRSHLYAHAMVTICPNKPAKTEIIAKLKNSWLNPRSHSYFTQNEKTGQKTKVTQELPSFKALGKDGLCRLLFYETRLLYRLLTGNLVK
;
A
#
# COMPACT_ATOMS: atom_id res chain seq x y z
N MET A 1 -15.25 -4.99 16.44
CA MET A 1 -14.81 -5.35 17.81
C MET A 1 -14.08 -4.21 18.50
N ILE A 2 -12.92 -3.74 18.00
CA ILE A 2 -12.18 -2.61 18.60
C ILE A 2 -13.04 -1.36 18.79
N ASN A 3 -13.76 -0.90 17.76
CA ASN A 3 -14.63 0.28 17.87
C ASN A 3 -15.77 0.10 18.88
N GLN A 4 -16.33 -1.11 18.94
CA GLN A 4 -17.40 -1.44 19.88
C GLN A 4 -16.89 -1.45 21.33
N LEU A 5 -15.70 -2.03 21.56
CA LEU A 5 -15.02 -1.96 22.85
C LEU A 5 -14.74 -0.50 23.23
N ARG A 6 -14.22 0.31 22.30
CA ARG A 6 -13.93 1.73 22.52
C ARG A 6 -15.19 2.51 22.93
N GLN A 7 -16.31 2.30 22.24
CA GLN A 7 -17.58 2.95 22.57
C GLN A 7 -18.06 2.64 23.99
N ARG A 8 -17.94 1.38 24.44
CA ARG A 8 -18.28 1.02 25.82
C ARG A 8 -17.33 1.61 26.84
N LEU A 9 -16.04 1.58 26.53
CA LEU A 9 -15.01 2.15 27.39
C LEU A 9 -15.19 3.66 27.57
N CYS A 10 -15.82 4.40 26.63
CA CYS A 10 -16.14 5.81 26.87
C CYS A 10 -17.00 6.05 28.13
N CYS A 11 -17.83 5.08 28.54
CA CYS A 11 -18.64 5.16 29.78
C CYS A 11 -18.02 4.36 30.94
N GLU A 12 -17.35 3.25 30.64
CA GLU A 12 -16.77 2.36 31.64
C GLU A 12 -15.40 2.83 32.13
N PHE A 13 -14.54 3.29 31.21
CA PHE A 13 -13.17 3.71 31.48
C PHE A 13 -12.67 4.69 30.40
N PRO A 14 -13.13 5.96 30.40
CA PRO A 14 -12.89 6.91 29.32
C PRO A 14 -11.40 7.18 29.03
N GLU A 15 -10.55 7.10 30.06
CA GLU A 15 -9.10 7.34 29.94
C GLU A 15 -8.40 6.22 29.14
N ILE A 16 -8.88 4.98 29.26
CA ILE A 16 -8.39 3.85 28.44
C ILE A 16 -8.99 3.89 27.04
N ALA A 17 -10.22 4.36 26.87
CA ALA A 17 -10.90 4.42 25.59
C ALA A 17 -10.13 5.24 24.53
N GLN A 18 -9.24 6.14 24.94
CA GLN A 18 -8.40 6.94 24.04
C GLN A 18 -7.08 6.28 23.67
N LYS A 19 -6.67 5.20 24.35
CA LYS A 19 -5.41 4.51 24.08
C LYS A 19 -5.45 3.75 22.75
N ASP A 20 -4.26 3.39 22.27
CA ASP A 20 -4.11 2.52 21.11
C ASP A 20 -4.35 1.04 21.50
N PHE A 21 -5.11 0.35 20.66
CA PHE A 21 -5.42 -1.07 20.78
C PHE A 21 -4.80 -1.90 19.66
N GLU A 22 -4.21 -1.27 18.64
CA GLU A 22 -3.63 -1.96 17.48
C GLU A 22 -2.21 -2.45 17.73
N TYR A 23 -1.42 -1.72 18.53
CA TYR A 23 -0.06 -2.14 18.89
C TYR A 23 -0.05 -3.52 19.59
N ILE A 24 0.69 -4.46 19.04
CA ILE A 24 0.95 -5.77 19.65
C ILE A 24 2.29 -5.69 20.40
N GLY A 25 2.24 -5.86 21.72
CA GLY A 25 3.43 -5.82 22.57
C GLY A 25 4.23 -7.12 22.56
N VAL A 26 5.36 -7.12 23.28
CA VAL A 26 6.30 -8.26 23.39
C VAL A 26 5.62 -9.56 23.84
N LYS A 27 4.52 -9.47 24.61
CA LYS A 27 3.75 -10.62 25.07
C LYS A 27 2.79 -11.22 24.01
N GLY A 28 2.85 -10.74 22.77
CA GLY A 28 2.00 -11.24 21.68
C GLY A 28 0.57 -10.68 21.67
N TYR A 29 0.31 -9.64 22.48
CA TYR A 29 -0.97 -8.93 22.54
C TYR A 29 -0.79 -7.47 23.00
N ASN A 30 -1.79 -6.63 22.75
CA ASN A 30 -1.77 -5.24 23.20
C ASN A 30 -1.81 -5.14 24.75
N PRO A 31 -0.86 -4.45 25.42
CA PRO A 31 -0.80 -4.39 26.88
C PRO A 31 -2.06 -3.79 27.53
N THR A 32 -2.70 -2.82 26.87
CA THR A 32 -3.94 -2.19 27.35
C THR A 32 -5.11 -3.17 27.28
N LEU A 33 -5.23 -3.93 26.19
CA LEU A 33 -6.24 -5.00 26.09
C LEU A 33 -5.98 -6.10 27.12
N GLY A 34 -4.70 -6.42 27.39
CA GLY A 34 -4.32 -7.36 28.45
C GLY A 34 -4.80 -6.93 29.83
N HIS A 35 -4.76 -5.63 30.11
CA HIS A 35 -5.33 -5.07 31.33
C HIS A 35 -6.85 -5.15 31.37
N ILE A 36 -7.52 -4.77 30.28
CA ILE A 36 -8.98 -4.80 30.19
C ILE A 36 -9.52 -6.22 30.36
N SER A 37 -8.89 -7.21 29.71
CA SER A 37 -9.28 -8.62 29.77
C SER A 37 -8.92 -9.31 31.09
N GLY A 38 -8.08 -8.69 31.93
CA GLY A 38 -7.54 -9.33 33.14
C GLY A 38 -6.36 -10.28 32.90
N ALA A 39 -5.90 -10.44 31.66
CA ALA A 39 -4.75 -11.27 31.31
C ALA A 39 -3.40 -10.74 31.84
N GLY A 40 -3.33 -9.47 32.25
CA GLY A 40 -2.16 -8.92 32.93
C GLY A 40 -2.39 -7.51 33.46
N LYS A 41 -1.68 -7.11 34.51
CA LYS A 41 -1.77 -5.73 35.04
C LYS A 41 -0.90 -4.78 34.20
N HIS A 42 -1.41 -3.57 33.97
CA HIS A 42 -0.66 -2.49 33.35
C HIS A 42 -0.46 -1.38 34.39
N PRO A 43 0.73 -1.25 35.00
CA PRO A 43 0.93 -0.39 36.19
C PRO A 43 0.60 1.09 35.98
N SER A 44 0.67 1.58 34.74
CA SER A 44 0.35 2.98 34.42
C SER A 44 -1.14 3.25 34.19
N ILE A 45 -2.00 2.24 34.31
CA ILE A 45 -3.45 2.42 34.30
C ILE A 45 -3.88 2.68 35.74
N LYS A 46 -4.36 3.89 35.98
CA LYS A 46 -4.80 4.41 37.29
C LYS A 46 -6.29 4.20 37.50
N ASP A 47 -6.84 4.76 38.57
CA ASP A 47 -8.29 4.79 38.79
C ASP A 47 -9.01 5.54 37.67
N THR A 48 -10.28 5.19 37.46
CA THR A 48 -11.12 5.77 36.40
C THR A 48 -12.22 6.64 36.97
N ALA A 49 -12.58 7.71 36.25
CA ALA A 49 -13.80 8.47 36.51
C ALA A 49 -15.08 7.76 36.01
N GLY A 50 -14.93 6.66 35.27
CA GLY A 50 -16.03 5.88 34.72
C GLY A 50 -16.64 4.87 35.70
N THR A 51 -17.55 4.03 35.18
CA THR A 51 -18.25 3.00 35.97
C THR A 51 -17.39 1.75 36.26
N GLY A 52 -16.15 1.71 35.79
CA GLY A 52 -15.27 0.55 35.85
C GLY A 52 -15.52 -0.45 34.71
N ILE A 53 -14.51 -1.25 34.40
CA ILE A 53 -14.55 -2.24 33.31
C ILE A 53 -15.54 -3.35 33.65
N LYS A 54 -16.59 -3.50 32.82
CA LYS A 54 -17.63 -4.51 32.98
C LYS A 54 -17.26 -5.81 32.28
N GLU A 55 -17.91 -6.90 32.69
CA GLU A 55 -17.63 -8.26 32.21
C GLU A 55 -17.63 -8.38 30.69
N TYR A 56 -18.64 -7.80 30.03
CA TYR A 56 -18.71 -7.80 28.57
C TYR A 56 -17.45 -7.18 27.92
N SER A 57 -16.96 -6.06 28.44
CA SER A 57 -15.77 -5.39 27.90
C SER A 57 -14.51 -6.23 28.15
N ARG A 58 -14.44 -6.98 29.26
CA ARG A 58 -13.35 -7.93 29.52
C ARG A 58 -13.34 -9.07 28.50
N LEU A 59 -14.50 -9.70 28.30
CA LEU A 59 -14.67 -10.78 27.33
C LEU A 59 -14.35 -10.31 25.90
N LEU A 60 -14.89 -9.16 25.50
CA LEU A 60 -14.62 -8.59 24.17
C LEU A 60 -13.14 -8.25 23.97
N ALA A 61 -12.45 -7.76 25.01
CA ALA A 61 -11.01 -7.55 24.95
C ALA A 61 -10.23 -8.88 24.83
N GLY A 62 -10.66 -9.93 25.53
CA GLY A 62 -10.10 -11.29 25.40
C GLY A 62 -10.25 -11.86 23.99
N ASP A 63 -11.40 -11.64 23.34
CA ASP A 63 -11.60 -12.05 21.95
C ASP A 63 -10.67 -11.29 21.00
N ILE A 64 -10.52 -9.97 21.19
CA ILE A 64 -9.60 -9.16 20.36
C ILE A 64 -8.16 -9.67 20.51
N ILE A 65 -7.71 -9.97 21.73
CA ILE A 65 -6.39 -10.57 21.98
C ILE A 65 -6.24 -11.89 21.21
N THR A 66 -7.26 -12.74 21.26
CA THR A 66 -7.25 -14.02 20.54
C THR A 66 -7.09 -13.82 19.03
N TYR A 67 -7.77 -12.82 18.44
CA TYR A 67 -7.59 -12.48 17.03
C TYR A 67 -6.20 -11.89 16.74
N GLN A 68 -5.64 -11.05 17.63
CA GLN A 68 -4.27 -10.55 17.48
C GLN A 68 -3.26 -11.71 17.44
N SER A 69 -3.38 -12.69 18.33
CA SER A 69 -2.51 -13.86 18.33
C SER A 69 -2.65 -14.70 17.06
N ARG A 70 -3.88 -14.87 16.54
CA ARG A 70 -4.12 -15.55 15.25
C ARG A 70 -3.51 -14.81 14.07
N ILE A 71 -3.58 -13.48 14.05
CA ILE A 71 -2.96 -12.65 13.00
C ILE A 71 -1.44 -12.85 13.03
N LEU A 72 -0.80 -12.80 14.20
CA LEU A 72 0.65 -13.02 14.32
C LEU A 72 1.06 -14.41 13.83
N ALA A 73 0.30 -15.45 14.19
CA ALA A 73 0.56 -16.81 13.72
C ALA A 73 0.46 -16.88 12.19
N LYS A 74 -0.56 -16.25 11.60
CA LYS A 74 -0.72 -16.20 10.13
C LYS A 74 0.36 -15.39 9.43
N GLU A 75 0.81 -14.28 10.02
CA GLU A 75 1.95 -13.54 9.48
C GLU A 75 3.24 -14.35 9.53
N GLN A 76 3.44 -15.17 10.57
CA GLN A 76 4.59 -16.06 10.65
C GLN A 76 4.53 -17.17 9.58
N GLU A 77 3.38 -17.81 9.39
CA GLU A 77 3.15 -18.76 8.28
C GLU A 77 3.45 -18.11 6.91
N LEU A 78 3.02 -16.86 6.70
CA LEU A 78 3.33 -16.13 5.47
C LEU A 78 4.83 -15.90 5.28
N ARG A 79 5.59 -15.58 6.34
CA ARG A 79 7.06 -15.45 6.25
C ARG A 79 7.72 -16.76 5.85
N GLU A 80 7.25 -17.87 6.38
CA GLU A 80 7.78 -19.21 6.05
C GLU A 80 7.52 -19.53 4.57
N ILE A 81 6.31 -19.23 4.07
CA ILE A 81 5.97 -19.38 2.65
C ILE A 81 6.88 -18.48 1.79
N LEU A 82 7.05 -17.20 2.12
CA LEU A 82 7.94 -16.30 1.39
C LEU A 82 9.41 -16.76 1.40
N GLY A 83 9.80 -17.55 2.40
CA GLY A 83 11.14 -18.14 2.52
C GLY A 83 11.41 -19.30 1.54
N LEU A 84 10.39 -19.82 0.85
CA LEU A 84 10.54 -20.90 -0.12
C LEU A 84 11.47 -20.48 -1.28
N SER A 85 12.32 -21.41 -1.73
CA SER A 85 13.41 -21.14 -2.67
C SER A 85 12.95 -20.51 -3.98
N HIS A 86 11.80 -20.90 -4.50
CA HIS A 86 11.24 -20.40 -5.76
C HIS A 86 10.67 -18.98 -5.65
N PHE A 87 10.37 -18.50 -4.43
CA PHE A 87 9.92 -17.12 -4.20
C PHE A 87 11.05 -16.16 -3.84
N LYS A 88 12.22 -16.66 -3.41
CA LYS A 88 13.38 -15.82 -3.07
C LYS A 88 13.73 -14.76 -4.13
N PRO A 89 13.72 -15.07 -5.44
CA PRO A 89 14.03 -14.05 -6.45
C PRO A 89 13.00 -12.91 -6.51
N TYR A 90 11.72 -13.18 -6.23
CA TYR A 90 10.68 -12.15 -6.10
C TYR A 90 10.88 -11.32 -4.84
N CYS A 91 11.11 -11.98 -3.69
CA CYS A 91 11.36 -11.31 -2.41
C CYS A 91 12.58 -10.38 -2.47
N GLN A 92 13.67 -10.77 -3.14
CA GLN A 92 14.83 -9.91 -3.36
C GLN A 92 14.49 -8.62 -4.11
N VAL A 93 13.55 -8.66 -5.06
CA VAL A 93 13.05 -7.44 -5.71
C VAL A 93 12.18 -6.66 -4.75
N PHE A 94 11.26 -7.30 -4.02
CA PHE A 94 10.37 -6.63 -3.06
C PHE A 94 11.10 -5.94 -1.92
N ASP A 95 12.20 -6.50 -1.43
CA ASP A 95 13.03 -5.93 -0.38
C ASP A 95 13.65 -4.59 -0.81
N GLN A 96 13.93 -4.40 -2.10
CA GLN A 96 14.41 -3.11 -2.61
C GLN A 96 13.36 -1.99 -2.46
N PHE A 97 12.07 -2.34 -2.43
CA PHE A 97 10.97 -1.42 -2.16
C PHE A 97 10.63 -1.34 -0.67
N LEU A 98 11.25 -2.14 0.20
CA LEU A 98 10.90 -2.21 1.63
C LEU A 98 9.44 -2.61 1.87
N PHE A 99 8.89 -3.49 1.05
CA PHE A 99 7.55 -4.04 1.30
C PHE A 99 7.59 -4.94 2.55
N GLY A 100 6.62 -4.76 3.46
CA GLY A 100 6.45 -5.66 4.61
C GLY A 100 5.86 -7.02 4.21
N THR A 101 5.90 -8.00 5.11
CA THR A 101 5.47 -9.39 4.86
C THR A 101 4.10 -9.51 4.18
N VAL A 102 3.10 -8.80 4.69
CA VAL A 102 1.73 -8.85 4.13
C VAL A 102 1.71 -8.28 2.70
N THR A 103 2.36 -7.13 2.48
CA THR A 103 2.44 -6.53 1.14
C THR A 103 3.21 -7.42 0.17
N GLN A 104 4.33 -8.03 0.58
CA GLN A 104 5.08 -8.99 -0.24
C GLN A 104 4.21 -10.19 -0.63
N SER A 105 3.48 -10.75 0.34
CA SER A 105 2.59 -11.89 0.12
C SER A 105 1.47 -11.56 -0.87
N LEU A 106 0.84 -10.39 -0.73
CA LEU A 106 -0.18 -9.90 -1.65
C LEU A 106 0.38 -9.66 -3.05
N LEU A 107 1.54 -9.02 -3.16
CA LEU A 107 2.19 -8.81 -4.46
C LEU A 107 2.51 -10.14 -5.13
N LEU A 108 3.09 -11.09 -4.41
CA LEU A 108 3.42 -12.42 -4.91
C LEU A 108 2.18 -13.14 -5.44
N LEU A 109 1.08 -13.15 -4.68
CA LEU A 109 -0.19 -13.74 -5.09
C LEU A 109 -0.68 -13.19 -6.45
N HIS A 110 -0.47 -11.90 -6.69
CA HIS A 110 -0.95 -11.24 -7.90
C HIS A 110 0.03 -11.28 -9.07
N CYS A 111 1.34 -11.36 -8.81
CA CYS A 111 2.35 -11.29 -9.86
C CYS A 111 3.05 -12.61 -10.20
N TYR A 112 2.89 -13.65 -9.39
CA TYR A 112 3.50 -14.95 -9.65
C TYR A 112 2.63 -15.81 -10.60
N PRO A 113 3.24 -16.54 -11.55
CA PRO A 113 4.57 -16.30 -12.12
C PRO A 113 4.53 -15.03 -13.03
N ILE A 114 5.61 -14.24 -13.09
CA ILE A 114 5.66 -12.96 -13.84
C ILE A 114 5.45 -13.17 -15.34
N GLU A 115 5.81 -14.34 -15.84
CA GLU A 115 5.67 -14.80 -17.22
C GLU A 115 4.21 -14.72 -17.71
N ARG A 116 3.23 -14.80 -16.80
CA ARG A 116 1.80 -14.66 -17.14
C ARG A 116 1.44 -13.33 -17.81
N PHE A 117 2.26 -12.29 -17.59
CA PHE A 117 2.04 -10.98 -18.19
C PHE A 117 2.77 -10.83 -19.53
N LEU A 118 3.62 -11.78 -19.89
CA LEU A 118 4.53 -11.73 -21.02
C LEU A 118 4.05 -12.64 -22.15
N VAL A 119 4.56 -12.39 -23.35
CA VAL A 119 4.36 -13.25 -24.52
C VAL A 119 5.74 -13.74 -24.94
N ASN A 120 5.97 -15.06 -24.84
CA ASN A 120 7.28 -15.68 -25.10
C ASN A 120 8.43 -15.03 -24.30
N GLY A 121 8.19 -14.77 -23.00
CA GLY A 121 9.16 -14.13 -22.11
C GLY A 121 9.40 -12.63 -22.38
N LYS A 122 8.67 -12.01 -23.30
CA LYS A 122 8.85 -10.58 -23.64
C LYS A 122 7.59 -9.76 -23.39
N PRO A 123 7.72 -8.47 -23.02
CA PRO A 123 6.57 -7.58 -22.94
C PRO A 123 5.86 -7.44 -24.29
N TYR A 124 4.53 -7.50 -24.28
CA TYR A 124 3.71 -7.32 -25.46
C TYR A 124 3.32 -5.85 -25.65
N PHE A 125 3.59 -5.32 -26.85
CA PHE A 125 3.28 -3.94 -27.23
C PHE A 125 2.18 -3.89 -28.29
N ARG A 126 1.24 -2.95 -28.12
CA ARG A 126 0.28 -2.55 -29.16
C ARG A 126 0.55 -1.11 -29.55
N GLY A 127 1.26 -0.91 -30.67
CA GLY A 127 1.85 0.38 -30.99
C GLY A 127 2.84 0.80 -29.90
N ASN A 128 2.74 2.04 -29.41
CA ASN A 128 3.60 2.56 -28.33
C ASN A 128 3.14 2.17 -26.91
N HIS A 129 2.16 1.27 -26.79
CA HIS A 129 1.58 0.90 -25.50
C HIS A 129 2.06 -0.46 -25.03
N ASP A 130 2.76 -0.49 -23.90
CA ASP A 130 3.11 -1.70 -23.17
C ASP A 130 1.85 -2.31 -22.53
N ILE A 131 1.29 -3.33 -23.17
CA ILE A 131 0.07 -4.00 -22.71
C ILE A 131 0.37 -4.91 -21.53
N SER A 132 1.56 -5.50 -21.47
CA SER A 132 2.01 -6.35 -20.35
C SER A 132 2.08 -5.55 -19.05
N LEU A 133 2.71 -4.38 -19.06
CA LEU A 133 2.73 -3.47 -17.92
C LEU A 133 1.32 -3.02 -17.51
N ARG A 134 0.46 -2.67 -18.47
CA ARG A 134 -0.92 -2.27 -18.18
C ARG A 134 -1.70 -3.40 -17.50
N ARG A 135 -1.55 -4.63 -17.97
CA ARG A 135 -2.16 -5.81 -17.34
C ARG A 135 -1.60 -6.01 -15.94
N PHE A 136 -0.28 -5.96 -15.76
CA PHE A 136 0.35 -6.05 -14.45
C PHE A 136 -0.23 -5.01 -13.46
N GLN A 137 -0.26 -3.74 -13.84
CA GLN A 137 -0.82 -2.67 -13.01
C GLN A 137 -2.32 -2.85 -12.74
N ALA A 138 -3.08 -3.38 -13.70
CA ALA A 138 -4.49 -3.70 -13.51
C ALA A 138 -4.69 -4.79 -12.44
N TYR A 139 -3.86 -5.84 -12.45
CA TYR A 139 -3.92 -6.90 -11.43
C TYR A 139 -3.62 -6.36 -10.02
N LEU A 140 -2.74 -5.36 -9.91
CA LEU A 140 -2.43 -4.68 -8.65
C LEU A 140 -3.46 -3.63 -8.22
N GLY A 141 -4.61 -3.53 -8.92
CA GLY A 141 -5.69 -2.62 -8.54
C GLY A 141 -5.55 -1.19 -9.06
N LEU A 142 -4.58 -0.93 -9.95
CA LEU A 142 -4.32 0.42 -10.48
C LEU A 142 -5.02 0.71 -11.81
N ALA A 143 -5.79 -0.22 -12.37
CA ALA A 143 -6.64 0.11 -13.52
C ALA A 143 -7.87 0.90 -13.07
N TYR A 144 -8.28 1.88 -13.87
CA TYR A 144 -9.53 2.61 -13.63
C TYR A 144 -10.18 3.06 -14.93
N SER A 145 -11.50 3.24 -14.88
CA SER A 145 -12.28 3.94 -15.89
C SER A 145 -12.90 5.19 -15.27
N TYR A 146 -13.25 6.16 -16.11
CA TYR A 146 -14.01 7.31 -15.68
C TYR A 146 -15.50 6.99 -15.77
N GLN A 147 -16.23 7.21 -14.67
CA GLN A 147 -17.69 7.22 -14.72
C GLN A 147 -18.13 8.56 -15.32
N VAL A 148 -18.57 8.51 -16.57
CA VAL A 148 -19.21 9.64 -17.23
C VAL A 148 -20.71 9.46 -17.05
N SER A 149 -21.30 10.10 -16.04
CA SER A 149 -22.75 10.28 -15.99
C SER A 149 -23.13 11.26 -17.10
N GLY A 150 -24.20 10.99 -17.85
CA GLY A 150 -24.67 11.81 -18.99
C GLY A 150 -25.08 13.26 -18.66
N ASP A 151 -24.78 13.71 -17.45
CA ASP A 151 -24.96 15.09 -17.01
C ASP A 151 -23.66 15.86 -17.30
N THR A 152 -23.54 16.35 -18.53
CA THR A 152 -22.39 17.12 -19.07
C THR A 152 -22.17 18.46 -18.37
N SER A 153 -23.06 18.84 -17.45
CA SER A 153 -22.94 20.01 -16.57
C SER A 153 -21.97 19.78 -15.40
N ALA A 154 -21.56 18.54 -15.15
CA ALA A 154 -20.58 18.19 -14.14
C ALA A 154 -19.18 18.70 -14.55
N LYS A 155 -18.77 19.84 -13.97
CA LYS A 155 -17.38 20.33 -13.94
C LYS A 155 -16.40 19.15 -13.86
N GLN A 156 -15.25 19.24 -14.54
CA GLN A 156 -14.19 18.22 -14.58
C GLN A 156 -13.87 17.58 -13.20
N ASP A 157 -14.09 18.31 -12.11
CA ASP A 157 -13.96 17.86 -10.72
C ASP A 157 -14.94 16.76 -10.24
N LYS A 158 -15.98 16.43 -11.02
CA LYS A 158 -16.99 15.42 -10.64
C LYS A 158 -16.82 14.05 -11.31
N VAL A 159 -15.83 13.88 -12.18
CA VAL A 159 -15.58 12.60 -12.84
C VAL A 159 -14.98 11.60 -11.85
N LYS A 160 -15.79 10.66 -11.35
CA LYS A 160 -15.35 9.64 -10.41
C LYS A 160 -14.57 8.52 -11.13
N LYS A 161 -13.39 8.19 -10.60
CA LYS A 161 -12.61 7.03 -11.06
C LYS A 161 -13.22 5.74 -10.50
N SER A 162 -13.73 4.88 -11.37
CA SER A 162 -14.11 3.50 -11.03
C SER A 162 -12.91 2.60 -11.22
N TRP A 163 -12.33 2.16 -10.11
CA TRP A 163 -11.14 1.34 -10.15
C TRP A 163 -11.46 -0.15 -10.33
N LYS A 164 -10.49 -0.88 -10.87
CA LYS A 164 -10.58 -2.30 -11.22
C LYS A 164 -9.34 -3.03 -10.69
N GLY A 165 -9.49 -4.32 -10.40
CA GLY A 165 -8.44 -5.17 -9.83
C GLY A 165 -8.52 -5.28 -8.31
N SER A 166 -7.40 -5.64 -7.68
CA SER A 166 -7.35 -5.91 -6.23
C SER A 166 -7.35 -4.64 -5.40
N ASP A 167 -8.48 -4.34 -4.75
CA ASP A 167 -8.59 -3.23 -3.80
C ASP A 167 -7.64 -3.41 -2.61
N LEU A 168 -7.45 -4.66 -2.18
CA LEU A 168 -6.57 -5.02 -1.07
C LEU A 168 -5.11 -4.69 -1.37
N VAL A 169 -4.59 -5.09 -2.54
CA VAL A 169 -3.22 -4.76 -2.95
C VAL A 169 -3.04 -3.26 -3.06
N ARG A 170 -3.97 -2.57 -3.72
CA ARG A 170 -3.89 -1.13 -3.88
C ARG A 170 -3.85 -0.40 -2.54
N SER A 171 -4.67 -0.83 -1.58
CA SER A 171 -4.70 -0.26 -0.24
C SER A 171 -3.37 -0.45 0.49
N HIS A 172 -2.72 -1.60 0.33
CA HIS A 172 -1.39 -1.86 0.88
C HIS A 172 -0.28 -1.06 0.18
N LEU A 173 -0.35 -0.89 -1.14
CA LEU A 173 0.56 -0.02 -1.89
C LEU A 173 0.39 1.44 -1.47
N TYR A 174 -0.84 1.89 -1.27
CA TYR A 174 -1.14 3.22 -0.76
C TYR A 174 -0.55 3.43 0.65
N ALA A 175 -0.79 2.48 1.56
CA ALA A 175 -0.25 2.53 2.91
C ALA A 175 1.28 2.58 2.88
N HIS A 176 1.91 1.69 2.10
CA HIS A 176 3.35 1.67 1.91
C HIS A 176 3.90 3.00 1.39
N ALA A 177 3.30 3.58 0.36
CA ALA A 177 3.72 4.88 -0.16
C ALA A 177 3.66 5.96 0.92
N MET A 178 2.58 5.98 1.72
CA MET A 178 2.39 6.95 2.80
C MET A 178 3.38 6.79 3.96
N VAL A 179 3.81 5.57 4.30
CA VAL A 179 4.71 5.32 5.44
C VAL A 179 6.19 5.26 5.05
N THR A 180 6.50 4.90 3.82
CA THR A 180 7.88 4.64 3.35
C THR A 180 8.39 5.76 2.45
N ILE A 181 7.59 6.16 1.45
CA ILE A 181 8.03 7.08 0.39
C ILE A 181 7.77 8.53 0.80
N CYS A 182 6.52 8.87 1.08
CA CYS A 182 6.05 10.23 1.33
C CYS A 182 6.74 10.95 2.51
N PRO A 183 7.11 10.29 3.62
CA PRO A 183 7.75 10.97 4.75
C PRO A 183 9.14 11.49 4.40
N ASN A 184 9.53 12.61 5.01
CA ASN A 184 10.87 13.20 4.84
C ASN A 184 11.94 12.48 5.67
N LYS A 185 12.08 11.17 5.44
CA LYS A 185 13.10 10.29 6.03
C LYS A 185 14.13 9.90 4.97
N PRO A 186 15.41 9.67 5.35
CA PRO A 186 16.44 9.23 4.41
C PRO A 186 16.03 7.93 3.72
N ALA A 187 16.35 7.82 2.43
CA ALA A 187 16.12 6.60 1.67
C ALA A 187 17.06 5.49 2.14
N LYS A 188 16.54 4.27 2.34
CA LYS A 188 17.34 3.11 2.72
C LYS A 188 17.82 2.29 1.52
N THR A 189 17.21 2.48 0.35
CA THR A 189 17.55 1.79 -0.90
C THR A 189 17.54 2.77 -2.07
N GLU A 190 18.22 2.41 -3.15
CA GLU A 190 18.26 3.22 -4.38
C GLU A 190 16.85 3.40 -4.99
N ILE A 191 16.02 2.36 -4.95
CA ILE A 191 14.63 2.41 -5.44
C ILE A 191 13.80 3.39 -4.62
N ILE A 192 13.90 3.36 -3.28
CA ILE A 192 13.22 4.32 -2.42
C ILE A 192 13.74 5.74 -2.67
N ALA A 193 15.04 5.92 -2.94
CA ALA A 193 15.59 7.23 -3.30
C ALA A 193 14.98 7.76 -4.61
N LYS A 194 14.86 6.91 -5.64
CA LYS A 194 14.21 7.25 -6.92
C LYS A 194 12.73 7.64 -6.75
N LEU A 195 12.00 6.91 -5.91
CA LEU A 195 10.59 7.18 -5.62
C LEU A 195 10.42 8.48 -4.82
N LYS A 196 11.24 8.70 -3.79
CA LYS A 196 11.26 9.95 -3.00
C LYS A 196 11.62 11.16 -3.85
N ASN A 197 12.62 11.05 -4.73
CA ASN A 197 12.99 12.10 -5.65
C ASN A 197 11.78 12.50 -6.53
N SER A 198 11.07 11.50 -7.09
CA SER A 198 9.88 11.74 -7.90
C SER A 198 8.70 12.34 -7.10
N TRP A 199 8.62 12.03 -5.80
CA TRP A 199 7.63 12.58 -4.90
C TRP A 199 7.90 14.05 -4.56
N LEU A 200 9.15 14.39 -4.24
CA LEU A 200 9.52 15.70 -3.70
C LEU A 200 9.87 16.72 -4.79
N ASN A 201 10.54 16.30 -5.86
CA ASN A 201 11.16 17.21 -6.82
C ASN A 201 10.39 17.29 -8.14
N PRO A 202 10.46 18.43 -8.84
CA PRO A 202 10.04 18.55 -10.23
C PRO A 202 10.73 17.51 -11.13
N ARG A 203 10.07 17.12 -12.21
CA ARG A 203 10.54 16.07 -13.11
C ARG A 203 10.58 16.60 -14.54
N SER A 204 11.67 16.37 -15.24
CA SER A 204 11.77 16.69 -16.67
C SER A 204 11.07 15.61 -17.51
N HIS A 205 10.12 16.00 -18.35
CA HIS A 205 9.53 15.14 -19.36
C HIS A 205 9.92 15.63 -20.75
N SER A 206 10.60 14.78 -21.53
CA SER A 206 10.93 15.09 -22.92
C SER A 206 10.07 14.30 -23.89
N TYR A 207 9.48 14.99 -24.86
CA TYR A 207 8.72 14.40 -25.96
C TYR A 207 9.12 15.04 -27.29
N PHE A 208 8.81 14.38 -28.40
CA PHE A 208 9.06 14.93 -29.73
C PHE A 208 7.78 15.55 -30.25
N THR A 209 7.84 16.80 -30.67
CA THR A 209 6.81 17.43 -31.50
C THR A 209 7.25 17.38 -32.95
N GLN A 210 6.29 17.31 -33.86
CA GLN A 210 6.56 17.38 -35.30
C GLN A 210 6.04 18.73 -35.81
N ASN A 211 6.90 19.48 -36.49
CA ASN A 211 6.47 20.71 -37.15
C ASN A 211 5.60 20.36 -38.36
N GLU A 212 4.34 20.79 -38.34
CA GLU A 212 3.33 20.46 -39.37
C GLU A 212 3.72 20.91 -40.79
N LYS A 213 4.58 21.94 -40.91
CA LYS A 213 4.98 22.51 -42.20
C LYS A 213 6.28 21.93 -42.75
N THR A 214 7.22 21.55 -41.89
CA THR A 214 8.56 21.09 -42.31
C THR A 214 8.80 19.61 -42.03
N GLY A 215 7.89 18.93 -41.33
CA GLY A 215 8.03 17.52 -40.93
C GLY A 215 9.15 17.26 -39.90
N GLN A 216 9.89 18.30 -39.49
CA GLN A 216 11.05 18.19 -38.62
C GLN A 216 10.63 17.87 -37.18
N LYS A 217 11.30 16.89 -36.56
CA LYS A 217 11.06 16.48 -35.18
C LYS A 217 11.92 17.30 -34.23
N THR A 218 11.29 18.03 -33.32
CA THR A 218 11.98 18.81 -32.28
C THR A 218 11.75 18.16 -30.93
N LYS A 219 12.82 17.99 -30.14
CA LYS A 219 12.74 17.50 -28.78
C LYS A 219 12.33 18.66 -27.86
N VAL A 220 11.13 18.57 -27.27
CA VAL A 220 10.64 19.51 -26.28
C VAL A 220 10.86 18.90 -24.90
N THR A 221 11.46 19.65 -23.98
CA THR A 221 11.60 19.25 -22.58
C THR A 221 10.74 20.16 -21.73
N GLN A 222 9.82 19.58 -20.98
CA GLN A 222 8.90 20.28 -20.09
C GLN A 222 9.17 19.88 -18.64
N GLU A 223 9.22 20.85 -17.73
CA GLU A 223 9.20 20.57 -16.31
C GLU A 223 7.79 20.24 -15.84
N LEU A 224 7.64 19.07 -15.25
CA LEU A 224 6.43 18.62 -14.58
C LEU A 224 6.57 18.85 -13.08
N PRO A 225 5.46 19.20 -12.39
CA PRO A 225 5.47 19.30 -10.95
C PRO A 225 5.82 17.96 -10.29
N SER A 226 6.34 18.06 -9.06
CA SER A 226 6.52 16.90 -8.19
C SER A 226 5.19 16.20 -7.94
N PHE A 227 5.22 14.90 -7.64
CA PHE A 227 3.96 14.23 -7.31
C PHE A 227 3.32 14.82 -6.05
N LYS A 228 4.10 15.27 -5.07
CA LYS A 228 3.57 15.93 -3.87
C LYS A 228 2.70 17.15 -4.20
N ALA A 229 3.13 17.97 -5.16
CA ALA A 229 2.39 19.16 -5.58
C ALA A 229 1.03 18.84 -6.24
N LEU A 230 0.82 17.61 -6.71
CA LEU A 230 -0.42 17.16 -7.35
C LEU A 230 -1.43 16.52 -6.37
N GLY A 231 -1.15 16.54 -5.06
CA GLY A 231 -2.05 16.03 -4.02
C GLY A 231 -2.47 14.57 -4.24
N LYS A 232 -3.79 14.29 -4.23
CA LYS A 232 -4.35 12.94 -4.39
C LYS A 232 -3.99 12.30 -5.75
N ASP A 233 -3.98 13.09 -6.82
CA ASP A 233 -3.58 12.61 -8.15
C ASP A 233 -2.08 12.33 -8.21
N GLY A 234 -1.29 13.11 -7.47
CA GLY A 234 0.12 12.87 -7.23
C GLY A 234 0.40 11.49 -6.67
N LEU A 235 -0.33 11.11 -5.62
CA LEU A 235 -0.18 9.81 -4.99
C LEU A 235 -0.57 8.67 -5.94
N CYS A 236 -1.64 8.82 -6.72
CA CYS A 236 -1.99 7.85 -7.76
C CYS A 236 -0.84 7.69 -8.77
N ARG A 237 -0.27 8.80 -9.26
CA ARG A 237 0.85 8.78 -10.21
C ARG A 237 2.13 8.17 -9.60
N LEU A 238 2.36 8.37 -8.30
CA LEU A 238 3.44 7.72 -7.57
C LEU A 238 3.26 6.19 -7.56
N LEU A 239 2.05 5.68 -7.28
CA LEU A 239 1.78 4.23 -7.32
C LEU A 239 1.95 3.64 -8.72
N PHE A 240 1.52 4.35 -9.77
CA PHE A 240 1.81 3.94 -11.15
C PHE A 240 3.30 3.91 -11.47
N TYR A 241 4.08 4.83 -10.90
CA TYR A 241 5.52 4.86 -11.10
C TYR A 241 6.23 3.74 -10.34
N GLU A 242 5.87 3.53 -9.07
CA GLU A 242 6.36 2.43 -8.23
C GLU A 242 6.11 1.06 -8.87
N THR A 243 4.87 0.79 -9.28
CA THR A 243 4.52 -0.49 -9.92
C THR A 243 5.19 -0.67 -11.28
N ARG A 244 5.51 0.41 -12.00
CA ARG A 244 6.31 0.33 -13.23
C ARG A 244 7.75 -0.04 -12.95
N LEU A 245 8.37 0.52 -11.90
CA LEU A 245 9.71 0.12 -11.48
C LEU A 245 9.72 -1.33 -11.02
N LEU A 246 8.72 -1.73 -10.24
CA LEU A 246 8.56 -3.11 -9.77
C LEU A 246 8.47 -4.08 -10.94
N TYR A 247 7.60 -3.82 -11.91
CA TYR A 247 7.46 -4.63 -13.11
C TYR A 247 8.81 -4.78 -13.84
N ARG A 248 9.53 -3.68 -14.08
CA ARG A 248 10.82 -3.71 -14.78
C ARG A 248 11.86 -4.56 -14.06
N LEU A 249 11.97 -4.43 -12.74
CA LEU A 249 12.92 -5.22 -11.94
C LEU A 249 12.54 -6.70 -11.90
N LEU A 250 11.25 -7.00 -11.76
CA LEU A 250 10.77 -8.39 -11.82
C LEU A 250 11.09 -9.00 -13.19
N THR A 251 10.70 -8.35 -14.30
CA THR A 251 10.99 -8.88 -15.63
C THR A 251 12.48 -8.97 -15.93
N GLY A 252 13.30 -8.01 -15.48
CA GLY A 252 14.73 -8.01 -15.75
C GLY A 252 15.51 -9.04 -14.94
N ASN A 253 15.05 -9.39 -13.73
CA ASN A 253 15.75 -10.33 -12.85
C ASN A 253 15.27 -11.78 -12.99
N LEU A 254 13.99 -11.97 -13.33
CA LEU A 254 13.36 -13.30 -13.33
C LEU A 254 13.29 -13.93 -14.71
N VAL A 255 13.21 -13.12 -15.77
CA VAL A 255 12.97 -13.61 -17.13
C VAL A 255 14.28 -13.58 -17.90
N LYS A 256 14.70 -14.77 -18.36
CA LYS A 256 15.92 -14.98 -19.14
C LYS A 256 15.60 -15.05 -20.63
#